data_AF-A0A947RGS5-F1
#
_entry.id   AF-A0A947RGS5-F1
#
_cell.length_a   1.000
_cell.length_b   1.000
_cell.length_c   1.000
_cell.angle_alpha   90.00
_cell.angle_beta   90.00
_cell.angle_gamma   90.00
#
_symmetry.space_group_name_H-M   'P 1'
#
loop_
_entity.id
_entity.type
_entity.pdbx_description
1 polymer ?
#
loop_
_entity_poly.entity_id
_entity_poly.type
_entity_poly.pdbx_seq_one_letter_code
_entity_poly.pdbx_strand_id
1 'polypeptide(L)'
;PFHCPLMQPAADKLKVELDKIEIKDAQIPVFANVTANPVTSGSEIKDLLVKQVTSPVLWEDSVKKMVADGITNFVEVGPGKVLSGLIKKIDRNIDTKTYLDI
;
A
#
# COMPACT_ATOMS: atom_id res chain seq x y z
N PRO A 1 14.04 -13.36 -1.24
CA PRO A 1 13.86 -12.34 -0.17
C PRO A 1 13.22 -11.09 -0.79
N PHE A 2 12.01 -10.72 -0.37
CA PHE A 2 11.31 -9.52 -0.87
C PHE A 2 11.52 -8.34 0.09
N HIS A 3 11.33 -7.11 -0.39
CA HIS A 3 11.35 -5.89 0.44
C HIS A 3 12.69 -5.66 1.15
N CYS A 4 13.81 -5.96 0.47
CA CYS A 4 15.14 -5.77 1.00
C CYS A 4 16.15 -5.34 -0.08
N PRO A 5 17.36 -4.87 0.29
CA PRO A 5 18.35 -4.38 -0.67
C PRO A 5 18.75 -5.36 -1.77
N LEU A 6 18.64 -6.67 -1.52
CA LEU A 6 18.93 -7.72 -2.52
C LEU A 6 17.99 -7.67 -3.73
N MET A 7 16.86 -6.95 -3.63
CA MET A 7 15.89 -6.80 -4.70
C MET A 7 16.19 -5.63 -5.65
N GLN A 8 17.31 -4.92 -5.49
CA GLN A 8 17.66 -3.79 -6.37
C GLN A 8 17.59 -4.13 -7.87
N PRO A 9 18.08 -5.30 -8.35
CA PRO A 9 17.97 -5.64 -9.77
C PRO A 9 16.52 -5.80 -10.26
N ALA A 10 15.58 -6.13 -9.38
CA ALA A 10 14.16 -6.19 -9.72
C ALA A 10 13.52 -4.80 -9.72
N ALA A 11 13.93 -3.92 -8.78
CA ALA A 11 13.48 -2.53 -8.75
C ALA A 11 13.90 -1.78 -10.02
N ASP A 12 15.13 -1.98 -10.49
CA ASP A 12 15.65 -1.35 -11.72
C ASP A 12 14.82 -1.79 -12.95
N LYS A 13 14.48 -3.09 -13.04
CA LYS A 13 13.60 -3.61 -14.10
C LYS A 13 12.19 -3.05 -14.02
N LEU A 14 11.62 -2.97 -12.81
CA LEU A 14 10.29 -2.38 -12.61
C LEU A 14 10.27 -0.92 -13.04
N LYS A 15 11.31 -0.15 -12.72
CA LYS A 15 11.43 1.26 -13.13
C LYS A 15 11.34 1.42 -14.64
N VAL A 16 12.07 0.60 -15.41
CA VAL A 16 12.05 0.64 -16.88
C VAL A 16 10.65 0.41 -17.44
N GLU A 17 9.88 -0.50 -16.86
CA GLU A 17 8.51 -0.76 -17.31
C GLU A 17 7.54 0.36 -16.89
N LEU A 18 7.65 0.87 -15.66
CA LEU A 18 6.86 2.01 -15.20
C LEU A 18 7.16 3.31 -15.97
N ASP A 19 8.38 3.46 -16.51
CA ASP A 19 8.76 4.59 -17.37
C ASP A 19 8.00 4.63 -18.70
N LYS A 20 7.35 3.52 -19.09
CA LYS A 20 6.50 3.43 -20.29
C LYS A 20 5.02 3.71 -20.00
N ILE A 21 4.64 3.89 -18.74
CA ILE A 21 3.25 4.04 -18.31
C ILE A 21 3.02 5.47 -17.83
N GLU A 22 1.95 6.09 -18.32
CA GLU A 22 1.44 7.35 -17.77
C GLU A 22 0.66 7.06 -16.48
N ILE A 23 1.21 7.46 -15.34
CA ILE A 23 0.52 7.39 -14.05
C ILE A 23 -0.08 8.76 -13.75
N LYS A 24 -1.41 8.82 -13.70
CA LYS A 24 -2.16 10.04 -13.39
C LYS A 24 -2.25 10.23 -11.88
N ASP A 25 -2.52 11.47 -11.47
CA ASP A 25 -2.82 11.78 -10.08
C ASP A 25 -4.05 11.01 -9.60
N ALA A 26 -3.95 10.42 -8.41
CA ALA A 26 -5.00 9.67 -7.78
C ALA A 26 -6.07 10.63 -7.24
N GLN A 27 -7.33 10.40 -7.66
CA GLN A 27 -8.48 11.15 -7.13
C GLN A 27 -8.80 10.79 -5.68
N ILE A 28 -8.41 9.58 -5.26
CA ILE A 28 -8.54 9.08 -3.90
C ILE A 28 -7.12 8.84 -3.39
N PRO A 29 -6.73 9.38 -2.23
CA PRO A 29 -5.37 9.19 -1.71
C PRO A 29 -5.03 7.71 -1.52
N VAL A 30 -3.83 7.33 -1.94
CA VAL A 30 -3.28 5.98 -1.77
C VAL A 30 -2.26 6.01 -0.65
N PHE A 31 -2.39 5.13 0.35
CA PHE A 31 -1.37 5.02 1.39
C PHE A 31 -0.19 4.19 0.89
N ALA A 32 0.98 4.80 0.81
CA ALA A 32 2.16 4.14 0.30
C ALA A 32 2.86 3.30 1.37
N ASN A 33 3.11 2.03 1.08
CA ASN A 33 3.75 1.08 2.00
C ASN A 33 5.14 1.51 2.52
N VAL A 34 5.85 2.35 1.76
CA VAL A 34 7.21 2.80 2.08
C VAL A 34 7.22 3.93 3.12
N THR A 35 6.18 4.76 3.12
CA THR A 35 6.12 5.98 3.94
C THR A 35 4.99 5.97 4.96
N ALA A 36 4.03 5.03 4.84
CA ALA A 36 2.80 4.99 5.62
C ALA A 36 1.94 6.26 5.53
N ASN A 37 2.12 7.06 4.47
CA ASN A 37 1.42 8.33 4.28
C ASN A 37 0.55 8.29 3.01
N PRO A 38 -0.54 9.08 2.98
CA PRO A 38 -1.35 9.24 1.78
C PRO A 38 -0.58 10.01 0.70
N VAL A 39 -0.67 9.54 -0.53
CA VAL A 39 -0.12 10.18 -1.73
C VAL A 39 -1.20 10.28 -2.81
N THR A 40 -1.19 11.39 -3.54
CA THR A 40 -2.07 11.62 -4.71
C THR A 40 -1.28 11.87 -5.99
N SER A 41 -0.06 12.40 -5.92
CA SER A 41 0.75 12.68 -7.11
C SER A 41 1.12 11.40 -7.86
N GLY A 42 0.80 11.34 -9.15
CA GLY A 42 1.10 10.20 -10.01
C GLY A 42 2.60 9.94 -10.16
N SER A 43 3.41 11.01 -10.23
CA SER A 43 4.87 10.90 -10.25
C SER A 43 5.42 10.35 -8.94
N GLU A 44 4.88 10.78 -7.80
CA GLU A 44 5.33 10.29 -6.49
C GLU A 44 4.93 8.82 -6.28
N ILE A 45 3.70 8.44 -6.67
CA ILE A 45 3.24 7.04 -6.66
C ILE A 45 4.19 6.15 -7.47
N LYS A 46 4.60 6.60 -8.65
CA LYS A 46 5.54 5.87 -9.50
C LYS A 46 6.88 5.59 -8.80
N ASP A 47 7.46 6.62 -8.19
CA ASP A 47 8.74 6.51 -7.48
C ASP A 47 8.61 5.60 -6.25
N LEU A 48 7.49 5.69 -5.53
CA LEU A 48 7.21 4.84 -4.37
C LEU A 48 7.00 3.37 -4.74
N LEU A 49 6.39 3.06 -5.89
CA LEU A 49 6.25 1.69 -6.40
C LEU A 49 7.61 1.04 -6.68
N VAL A 50 8.55 1.78 -7.28
CA VAL A 50 9.93 1.30 -7.48
C VAL A 50 10.62 1.07 -6.14
N LYS A 51 10.55 2.07 -5.25
CA LYS A 51 11.20 2.01 -3.93
C LYS A 51 10.64 0.90 -3.04
N GLN A 52 9.36 0.57 -3.17
CA GLN A 52 8.70 -0.49 -2.39
C GLN A 52 9.37 -1.86 -2.57
N VAL A 53 9.95 -2.14 -3.74
CA VAL A 53 10.58 -3.44 -4.03
C VAL A 53 11.76 -3.73 -3.09
N THR A 54 12.49 -2.68 -2.68
CA THR A 54 13.67 -2.78 -1.81
C THR A 54 13.45 -2.28 -0.38
N SER A 55 12.25 -1.79 -0.09
CA SER A 55 11.89 -1.18 1.21
C SER A 55 10.91 -2.05 2.00
N PRO A 56 10.93 -1.98 3.34
CA PRO A 56 9.94 -2.66 4.17
C PRO A 56 8.52 -2.19 3.87
N VAL A 57 7.55 -3.06 4.15
CA VAL A 57 6.12 -2.73 4.08
C VAL A 57 5.67 -2.24 5.46
N LEU A 58 5.45 -0.94 5.60
CA LEU A 58 5.00 -0.29 6.85
C LEU A 58 3.48 -0.43 7.05
N TRP A 59 3.00 -1.68 7.05
CA TRP A 59 1.56 -1.97 7.10
C TRP A 59 0.90 -1.48 8.40
N GLU A 60 1.51 -1.80 9.55
CA GLU A 60 0.97 -1.41 10.85
C GLU A 60 0.91 0.12 10.99
N ASP A 61 1.97 0.81 10.59
CA ASP A 61 2.02 2.27 10.60
C ASP A 61 0.97 2.87 9.65
N SER A 62 0.75 2.27 8.48
CA SER A 62 -0.26 2.72 7.52
C SER A 62 -1.66 2.63 8.12
N VAL A 63 -2.02 1.50 8.74
CA VAL A 63 -3.34 1.33 9.38
C VAL A 63 -3.49 2.29 10.56
N LYS A 64 -2.46 2.44 11.41
CA LYS A 64 -2.49 3.42 12.52
C LYS A 64 -2.68 4.84 12.02
N LYS A 65 -2.02 5.23 10.93
CA LYS A 65 -2.16 6.55 10.32
C LYS A 65 -3.56 6.75 9.74
N MET A 66 -4.10 5.77 9.00
CA MET A 66 -5.48 5.81 8.49
C MET A 66 -6.49 6.04 9.61
N VAL A 67 -6.35 5.33 10.74
CA VAL A 67 -7.23 5.47 11.90
C VAL A 67 -7.07 6.84 12.55
N ALA A 68 -5.83 7.33 12.71
CA ALA A 68 -5.56 8.67 13.23
C ALA A 68 -6.14 9.77 12.33
N ASP A 69 -6.23 9.52 11.02
CA ASP A 69 -6.86 10.41 10.04
C ASP A 69 -8.40 10.23 9.98
N GLY A 70 -8.98 9.43 10.88
CA GLY A 70 -10.42 9.29 11.08
C GLY A 70 -11.09 8.15 10.30
N ILE A 71 -10.32 7.26 9.65
CA ILE A 71 -10.88 6.11 8.91
C ILE A 71 -11.26 5.00 9.91
N THR A 72 -12.54 4.68 9.97
CA THR A 72 -13.11 3.71 10.94
C THR A 72 -13.62 2.42 10.31
N ASN A 73 -13.81 2.41 8.99
CA ASN A 73 -14.38 1.28 8.25
C ASN A 73 -13.42 0.88 7.14
N PHE A 74 -13.08 -0.41 7.11
CA PHE A 74 -12.17 -0.97 6.12
C PHE A 74 -12.88 -2.05 5.31
N VAL A 75 -12.62 -2.04 4.01
CA VAL A 75 -13.13 -3.04 3.08
C VAL A 75 -11.93 -3.71 2.43
N GLU A 76 -11.73 -4.99 2.72
CA GLU A 76 -10.77 -5.85 2.02
C GLU A 76 -11.41 -6.37 0.73
N VAL A 77 -10.78 -6.10 -0.39
CA VAL A 77 -11.21 -6.55 -1.72
C VAL A 77 -10.24 -7.61 -2.19
N GLY A 78 -10.75 -8.81 -2.48
CA GLY A 78 -9.97 -9.95 -2.97
C GLY A 78 -10.15 -11.23 -2.15
N PRO A 79 -9.43 -12.30 -2.51
CA PRO A 79 -9.56 -13.61 -1.86
C PRO A 79 -8.98 -13.63 -0.44
N GLY A 80 -9.70 -14.30 0.47
CA GLY A 80 -9.29 -14.48 1.85
C GLY A 80 -9.71 -13.33 2.75
N LYS A 81 -9.15 -13.27 3.96
CA LYS A 81 -9.49 -12.26 4.99
C LYS A 81 -8.26 -11.81 5.79
N VAL A 82 -7.11 -11.82 5.12
CA VAL A 82 -5.81 -11.66 5.77
C VAL A 82 -5.67 -10.23 6.26
N LEU A 83 -5.94 -9.23 5.41
CA LEU A 83 -5.80 -7.83 5.78
C LEU A 83 -6.81 -7.44 6.86
N SER A 84 -8.06 -7.90 6.74
CA SER A 84 -9.08 -7.72 7.78
C SER A 84 -8.64 -8.29 9.12
N GLY A 85 -8.04 -9.49 9.11
CA GLY A 85 -7.49 -10.12 10.30
C GLY A 85 -6.31 -9.35 10.90
N LEU A 86 -5.42 -8.80 10.06
CA LEU A 86 -4.30 -7.97 10.51
C LEU A 86 -4.78 -6.65 11.11
N ILE A 87 -5.75 -5.98 10.47
CA ILE A 87 -6.35 -4.73 10.98
C ILE A 87 -6.96 -4.96 12.37
N LYS A 88 -7.72 -6.06 12.56
CA LYS A 88 -8.31 -6.41 13.86
C LYS A 88 -7.28 -6.72 14.96
N LYS A 89 -6.06 -7.13 14.59
CA LYS A 89 -4.95 -7.30 15.55
C LYS A 89 -4.33 -5.97 15.96
N ILE A 90 -4.34 -4.98 15.06
CA ILE A 90 -3.85 -3.61 15.33
C ILE A 90 -4.86 -2.87 16.22
N ASP A 91 -6.15 -2.94 15.88
CA ASP A 91 -7.24 -2.41 16.70
C ASP A 91 -8.52 -3.25 16.50
N ARG A 92 -9.04 -3.79 17.61
CA ARG A 92 -10.21 -4.70 17.61
C ARG A 92 -11.52 -3.97 17.33
N ASN A 93 -11.58 -2.65 17.56
CA ASN A 93 -12.79 -1.85 17.46
C ASN A 93 -13.10 -1.41 16.02
N ILE A 94 -12.13 -1.51 15.11
CA ILE A 94 -12.30 -1.12 13.70
C ILE A 94 -13.26 -2.07 12.99
N ASP A 95 -14.24 -1.54 12.25
CA ASP A 95 -15.13 -2.37 11.43
C ASP A 95 -14.43 -2.82 10.14
N THR A 96 -14.50 -4.11 9.83
CA THR A 96 -13.88 -4.70 8.65
C THR A 96 -14.86 -5.57 7.88
N LYS A 97 -14.89 -5.44 6.56
CA LYS A 97 -15.67 -6.29 5.65
C LYS A 97 -14.78 -6.82 4.55
N THR A 98 -15.07 -8.02 4.06
CA THR A 98 -14.32 -8.67 2.99
C THR A 98 -15.26 -8.96 1.83
N TYR A 99 -14.87 -8.62 0.61
CA TYR A 99 -15.60 -8.92 -0.62
C TYR A 99 -14.71 -9.67 -1.61
N LEU A 100 -15.29 -10.70 -2.23
CA LEU A 100 -14.57 -11.65 -3.09
C LEU A 100 -14.61 -11.29 -4.60
N ASP A 101 -15.26 -10.20 -5.00
CA ASP A 101 -15.58 -9.98 -6.41
C ASP A 101 -14.63 -8.99 -7.10
N ILE A 102 -13.77 -9.53 -7.97
CA ILE A 102 -13.49 -9.01 -9.34
C ILE A 102 -13.24 -10.20 -10.27
#